data_AF-A0A5E4Y8B6-F1
#
_entry.id   AF-A0A5E4Y8B6-F1
#
_cell.length_a   1.000
_cell.length_b   1.000
_cell.length_c   1.000
_cell.angle_alpha   90.00
_cell.angle_beta   90.00
_cell.angle_gamma   90.00
#
_symmetry.space_group_name_H-M   'P 1'
#
loop_
_entity.id
_entity.type
_entity.pdbx_description
1 polymer ?
#
loop_
_entity_poly.entity_id
_entity_poly.type
_entity_poly.pdbx_seq_one_letter_code
_entity_poly.pdbx_strand_id
1 'polypeptide(L)'
;MSVIDLGHNQAQWRLLPGDSGRVAYVAPMLPTFLIHRSSSADGLRRTPCALRALGVALSVALCAVAMTGVTSRVFAQNARVGTWATAPQAVAQHPAAPSFNRAPTVSGRTIRQIVYPTLSGNDVRVRFSNAYGMQPLMIERASLALSSRGAAVDAASVRPLTFGGQPMARIAPGASLESDPLPFAVRAGTPLAVSLFTREAKPPTTWHKIAQQTAFLSGAGDFVDTAQASAYPTRFTNTLWLTGLSVVPEVPAQAVVAIGDSITDGMRSTLNANRRWPDVLARRLESAGRRDISVLNLGISGNRLLHDSACYGERLVARFRRDALEQPGVRTVVVQIGINDINFGYVPPHGGLDCDVPHVIVSAPDMIAGYQSLIAAARSRNVRILGTTIPPGKLPPEREAVRDAVNQWVRTSGAFDGVIDFDAALRDPAQPTRMLPRLDSGDGTHPSDAGYAAMADAVPLPLVLGGAK
;
A
#
# COMPACT_ATOMS: atom_id res chain seq x y z
N MET A 1 -33.39 24.63 49.75
CA MET A 1 -33.73 25.55 48.64
C MET A 1 -32.82 25.20 47.48
N SER A 2 -33.23 24.66 46.35
CA SER A 2 -34.52 24.14 45.89
C SER A 2 -34.21 23.08 44.86
N VAL A 3 -35.01 22.01 44.92
CA VAL A 3 -35.02 20.83 44.07
C VAL A 3 -35.59 21.18 42.70
N ILE A 4 -35.02 20.66 41.61
CA ILE A 4 -35.79 20.35 40.40
C ILE A 4 -35.38 18.95 39.91
N ASP A 5 -36.39 18.10 39.97
CA ASP A 5 -36.53 16.71 39.55
C ASP A 5 -37.00 16.67 38.08
N LEU A 6 -36.43 15.79 37.26
CA LEU A 6 -36.99 15.38 35.97
C LEU A 6 -36.67 13.89 35.70
N GLY A 7 -37.55 13.03 36.20
CA GLY A 7 -38.38 12.20 35.32
C GLY A 7 -37.74 10.97 34.68
N HIS A 8 -37.77 9.86 35.41
CA HIS A 8 -37.68 8.50 34.86
C HIS A 8 -38.87 8.22 33.94
N ASN A 9 -38.62 7.63 32.77
CA ASN A 9 -39.66 6.98 31.98
C ASN A 9 -39.25 5.52 31.70
N GLN A 10 -39.82 4.62 32.50
CA GLN A 10 -39.76 3.18 32.27
C GLN A 10 -40.81 2.77 31.25
N ALA A 11 -40.40 2.16 30.15
CA ALA A 11 -41.29 1.40 29.28
C ALA A 11 -41.19 -0.08 29.66
N GLN A 12 -42.19 -0.55 30.41
CA GLN A 12 -42.49 -1.95 30.61
C GLN A 12 -43.03 -2.55 29.30
N TRP A 13 -42.46 -3.67 28.85
CA TRP A 13 -43.15 -4.59 27.95
C TRP A 13 -43.27 -5.95 28.62
N ARG A 14 -44.53 -6.38 28.77
CA ARG A 14 -44.97 -7.63 29.40
C ARG A 14 -44.49 -8.85 28.62
N LEU A 15 -44.08 -9.87 29.36
CA LEU A 15 -43.97 -11.26 28.90
C LEU A 15 -45.31 -12.00 29.12
N LEU A 16 -45.44 -13.11 28.37
CA LEU A 16 -46.28 -14.33 28.51
C LEU A 16 -47.17 -14.58 27.26
N PRO A 17 -47.50 -15.86 26.92
CA PRO A 17 -46.63 -17.02 26.74
C PRO A 17 -46.99 -17.88 25.49
N GLY A 18 -46.16 -18.87 25.14
CA GLY A 18 -46.65 -20.18 24.69
C GLY A 18 -46.78 -20.50 23.19
N ASP A 19 -45.96 -21.46 22.78
CA ASP A 19 -46.23 -22.62 21.89
C ASP A 19 -46.07 -22.62 20.36
N SER A 20 -45.12 -23.48 19.98
CA SER A 20 -45.14 -24.48 18.89
C SER A 20 -45.00 -24.04 17.43
N GLY A 21 -43.93 -24.54 16.78
CA GLY A 21 -43.77 -24.46 15.33
C GLY A 21 -42.40 -24.95 14.85
N ARG A 22 -42.18 -26.28 14.87
CA ARG A 22 -41.06 -26.92 14.15
C ARG A 22 -41.25 -26.71 12.64
N VAL A 23 -40.23 -26.21 11.95
CA VAL A 23 -40.13 -26.30 10.48
C VAL A 23 -38.77 -26.91 10.12
N ALA A 24 -38.83 -28.07 9.48
CA ALA A 24 -37.70 -28.84 9.00
C ALA A 24 -37.10 -28.19 7.74
N TYR A 25 -35.77 -28.13 7.67
CA TYR A 25 -35.02 -27.77 6.47
C TYR A 25 -34.84 -29.01 5.59
N VAL A 26 -35.34 -28.94 4.36
CA VAL A 26 -35.12 -29.93 3.28
C VAL A 26 -34.12 -29.34 2.29
N ALA A 27 -33.03 -30.06 2.03
CA ALA A 27 -32.03 -29.73 1.03
C ALA A 27 -32.43 -30.24 -0.36
N PRO A 28 -32.12 -29.55 -1.48
CA PRO A 28 -32.28 -30.13 -2.81
C PRO A 28 -30.97 -30.76 -3.34
N MET A 29 -31.15 -31.95 -3.90
CA MET A 29 -30.18 -32.78 -4.62
C MET A 29 -29.80 -32.21 -6.00
N LEU A 30 -28.58 -32.54 -6.43
CA LEU A 30 -28.06 -32.43 -7.80
C LEU A 30 -28.61 -33.55 -8.70
N PRO A 31 -28.82 -33.33 -10.02
CA PRO A 31 -29.06 -34.40 -10.96
C PRO A 31 -27.78 -34.84 -11.69
N THR A 32 -27.55 -36.15 -11.68
CA THR A 32 -26.57 -36.90 -12.47
C THR A 32 -27.16 -37.20 -13.85
N PHE A 33 -26.46 -36.90 -14.94
CA PHE A 33 -26.80 -37.39 -16.29
C PHE A 33 -25.83 -38.51 -16.71
N LEU A 34 -26.39 -39.71 -16.85
CA LEU A 34 -25.82 -40.85 -17.56
C LEU A 34 -26.16 -40.72 -19.05
N ILE A 35 -25.18 -40.86 -19.95
CA ILE A 35 -25.44 -41.15 -21.36
C ILE A 35 -24.67 -42.42 -21.76
N HIS A 36 -25.43 -43.34 -22.34
CA HIS A 36 -25.06 -44.66 -22.83
C HIS A 36 -23.99 -44.62 -23.94
N ARG A 37 -23.12 -45.63 -23.91
CA ARG A 37 -22.40 -46.16 -25.08
C ARG A 37 -23.31 -47.12 -25.84
N SER A 38 -23.28 -47.06 -27.17
CA SER A 38 -23.42 -48.24 -28.02
C SER A 38 -22.57 -48.04 -29.29
N SER A 39 -21.92 -49.12 -29.69
CA SER A 39 -20.99 -49.23 -30.81
C SER A 39 -21.58 -50.07 -31.95
N SER A 40 -20.83 -50.10 -33.05
CA SER A 40 -20.81 -51.12 -34.12
C SER A 40 -21.90 -50.97 -35.19
N ALA A 41 -21.70 -51.29 -36.47
CA ALA A 41 -20.54 -51.46 -37.35
C ALA A 41 -21.09 -51.67 -38.79
N ASP A 42 -20.20 -51.54 -39.78
CA ASP A 42 -20.13 -52.26 -41.06
C ASP A 42 -20.74 -51.73 -42.38
N GLY A 43 -19.82 -51.68 -43.37
CA GLY A 43 -20.02 -51.94 -44.80
C GLY A 43 -20.21 -50.71 -45.68
N LEU A 44 -19.53 -50.49 -46.82
CA LEU A 44 -18.71 -51.36 -47.64
C LEU A 44 -17.84 -50.49 -48.61
N ARG A 45 -16.69 -51.06 -48.95
CA ARG A 45 -15.60 -50.68 -49.87
C ARG A 45 -16.00 -50.01 -51.20
N ARG A 46 -15.12 -49.12 -51.71
CA ARG A 46 -14.31 -49.30 -52.95
C ARG A 46 -13.56 -48.00 -53.33
N THR A 47 -12.23 -48.06 -53.36
CA THR A 47 -11.35 -47.18 -54.15
C THR A 47 -11.03 -47.86 -55.48
N PRO A 48 -10.73 -47.09 -56.55
CA PRO A 48 -9.33 -47.03 -56.96
C PRO A 48 -8.85 -45.67 -57.50
N CYS A 49 -7.53 -45.63 -57.66
CA CYS A 49 -6.61 -44.56 -58.00
C CYS A 49 -6.77 -43.88 -59.39
N ALA A 50 -6.36 -42.60 -59.41
CA ALA A 50 -5.38 -41.99 -60.31
C ALA A 50 -5.79 -41.26 -61.62
N LEU A 51 -5.20 -40.05 -61.72
CA LEU A 51 -4.59 -39.37 -62.88
C LEU A 51 -5.36 -38.28 -63.68
N ARG A 52 -4.71 -37.11 -63.66
CA ARG A 52 -4.48 -36.10 -64.73
C ARG A 52 -5.59 -35.09 -65.07
N ALA A 53 -5.28 -33.82 -64.81
CA ALA A 53 -5.17 -32.82 -65.88
C ALA A 53 -4.32 -31.62 -65.41
N LEU A 54 -3.37 -31.24 -66.27
CA LEU A 54 -2.41 -30.16 -66.12
C LEU A 54 -2.78 -29.05 -67.12
N GLY A 55 -2.52 -27.78 -66.76
CA GLY A 55 -2.56 -26.62 -67.66
C GLY A 55 -3.60 -25.58 -67.23
N VAL A 56 -3.34 -24.28 -67.15
CA VAL A 56 -2.37 -23.44 -67.89
C VAL A 56 -2.21 -22.10 -67.14
N ALA A 57 -0.97 -21.57 -67.12
CA ALA A 57 -0.59 -20.14 -67.07
C ALA A 57 -0.97 -19.31 -65.85
N LEU A 58 -0.27 -18.25 -65.44
CA LEU A 58 1.01 -17.59 -65.71
C LEU A 58 0.94 -16.34 -64.80
N SER A 59 2.08 -15.82 -64.36
CA SER A 59 2.23 -14.46 -63.78
C SER A 59 1.91 -14.31 -62.29
N VAL A 60 2.92 -14.48 -61.42
CA VAL A 60 3.40 -13.52 -60.41
C VAL A 60 4.60 -14.20 -59.73
N ALA A 61 5.76 -14.17 -60.37
CA ALA A 61 7.02 -14.60 -59.76
C ALA A 61 8.14 -13.64 -60.15
N LEU A 62 7.90 -12.34 -59.96
CA LEU A 62 8.93 -11.31 -60.07
C LEU A 62 8.48 -10.03 -59.34
N CYS A 63 8.38 -10.08 -58.01
CA CYS A 63 8.35 -8.91 -57.10
C CYS A 63 8.46 -9.37 -55.63
N ALA A 64 9.42 -10.25 -55.33
CA ALA A 64 9.73 -10.66 -53.95
C ALA A 64 11.17 -10.27 -53.57
N VAL A 65 11.60 -9.09 -54.00
CA VAL A 65 12.81 -8.42 -53.51
C VAL A 65 12.39 -7.01 -53.12
N ALA A 66 12.77 -6.60 -51.91
CA ALA A 66 12.54 -5.30 -51.26
C ALA A 66 11.20 -5.10 -50.52
N MET A 67 10.86 -6.00 -49.60
CA MET A 67 10.18 -5.66 -48.35
C MET A 67 10.94 -6.34 -47.19
N THR A 68 12.27 -6.17 -47.13
CA THR A 68 12.99 -6.37 -45.87
C THR A 68 12.42 -5.36 -44.91
N GLY A 69 11.60 -5.87 -43.98
CA GLY A 69 10.83 -5.09 -43.05
C GLY A 69 11.68 -4.01 -42.42
N VAL A 70 11.18 -2.77 -42.53
CA VAL A 70 11.35 -1.80 -41.46
C VAL A 70 10.66 -2.43 -40.25
N THR A 71 11.37 -3.33 -39.55
CA THR A 71 11.08 -3.57 -38.15
C THR A 71 11.38 -2.24 -37.50
N SER A 72 10.34 -1.43 -37.34
CA SER A 72 10.34 -0.37 -36.37
C SER A 72 10.87 -1.01 -35.09
N ARG A 73 12.11 -0.71 -34.73
CA ARG A 73 12.57 -0.83 -33.36
C ARG A 73 11.64 0.10 -32.60
N VAL A 74 10.48 -0.40 -32.19
CA VAL A 74 9.83 0.10 -31.00
C VAL A 74 10.89 -0.17 -29.95
N PHE A 75 11.72 0.84 -29.67
CA PHE A 75 12.59 0.81 -28.51
C PHE A 75 11.68 0.35 -27.38
N ALA A 76 11.99 -0.82 -26.78
CA ALA A 76 11.20 -1.33 -25.69
C ALA A 76 11.13 -0.22 -24.65
N GLN A 77 9.96 0.42 -24.50
CA GLN A 77 9.80 1.49 -23.54
C GLN A 77 10.18 0.94 -22.17
N ASN A 78 10.93 1.72 -21.40
CA ASN A 78 11.30 1.30 -20.05
C ASN A 78 10.04 0.91 -19.28
N ALA A 79 10.14 -0.16 -18.49
CA ALA A 79 9.03 -0.58 -17.65
C ALA A 79 8.69 0.53 -16.64
N ARG A 80 7.40 0.66 -16.34
CA ARG A 80 6.88 1.62 -15.36
C ARG A 80 7.33 1.25 -13.95
N VAL A 81 7.75 2.25 -13.18
CA VAL A 81 8.24 2.11 -11.81
C VAL A 81 7.45 3.03 -10.88
N GLY A 82 7.04 2.52 -9.72
CA GLY A 82 6.42 3.31 -8.67
C GLY A 82 7.43 4.32 -8.14
N THR A 83 7.06 5.58 -8.04
CA THR A 83 7.92 6.65 -7.51
C THR A 83 7.47 7.17 -6.16
N TRP A 84 6.22 6.93 -5.79
CA TRP A 84 5.68 7.23 -4.46
C TRP A 84 4.52 6.26 -4.22
N ALA A 85 4.35 5.81 -2.99
CA ALA A 85 3.23 4.98 -2.59
C ALA A 85 2.95 5.15 -1.10
N THR A 86 1.77 4.73 -0.68
CA THR A 86 1.40 4.57 0.73
C THR A 86 0.45 3.39 0.87
N ALA A 87 0.45 2.74 2.02
CA ALA A 87 -0.39 1.58 2.28
C ALA A 87 -1.79 2.04 2.75
N PRO A 88 -2.87 1.65 2.05
CA PRO A 88 -4.22 1.97 2.48
C PRO A 88 -4.60 1.17 3.73
N GLN A 89 -5.47 1.79 4.53
CA GLN A 89 -6.09 1.26 5.74
C GLN A 89 -7.58 1.57 5.74
N ALA A 90 -8.34 0.74 6.46
CA ALA A 90 -9.71 1.08 6.81
C ALA A 90 -9.73 2.26 7.81
N VAL A 91 -10.70 3.14 7.66
CA VAL A 91 -11.07 4.12 8.69
C VAL A 91 -11.92 3.41 9.73
N ALA A 92 -11.58 3.54 11.02
CA ALA A 92 -12.34 2.93 12.09
C ALA A 92 -13.80 3.42 12.09
N GLN A 93 -14.76 2.48 12.08
CA GLN A 93 -16.20 2.79 11.99
C GLN A 93 -16.90 2.81 13.37
N HIS A 94 -16.15 2.75 14.46
CA HIS A 94 -16.72 2.61 15.80
C HIS A 94 -17.34 3.93 16.30
N PRO A 95 -18.55 3.92 16.90
CA PRO A 95 -19.20 5.15 17.40
C PRO A 95 -18.37 5.90 18.45
N ALA A 96 -17.60 5.18 19.27
CA ALA A 96 -16.68 5.77 20.25
C ALA A 96 -15.27 6.06 19.71
N ALA A 97 -15.05 5.99 18.38
CA ALA A 97 -13.74 6.31 17.81
C ALA A 97 -13.37 7.78 18.10
N PRO A 98 -12.16 8.06 18.62
CA PRO A 98 -11.70 9.43 18.81
C PRO A 98 -11.54 10.15 17.47
N SER A 99 -11.50 11.49 17.48
CA SER A 99 -11.45 12.32 16.26
C SER A 99 -10.29 11.97 15.33
N PHE A 100 -9.11 11.64 15.89
CA PHE A 100 -7.93 11.24 15.12
C PHE A 100 -8.04 9.84 14.45
N ASN A 101 -9.10 9.09 14.73
CA ASN A 101 -9.47 7.84 14.07
C ASN A 101 -10.64 8.03 13.09
N ARG A 102 -11.05 9.27 12.81
CA ARG A 102 -12.13 9.60 11.87
C ARG A 102 -11.56 10.34 10.67
N ALA A 103 -12.01 9.97 9.47
CA ALA A 103 -11.70 10.72 8.27
C ALA A 103 -12.43 12.08 8.25
N PRO A 104 -11.83 13.12 7.65
CA PRO A 104 -12.50 14.39 7.47
C PRO A 104 -13.69 14.27 6.51
N THR A 105 -14.70 15.11 6.69
CA THR A 105 -15.81 15.23 5.73
C THR A 105 -15.33 15.97 4.49
N VAL A 106 -15.43 15.33 3.33
CA VAL A 106 -14.91 15.85 2.05
C VAL A 106 -15.99 16.08 0.98
N SER A 107 -17.27 15.86 1.33
CA SER A 107 -18.39 16.00 0.39
C SER A 107 -18.44 17.37 -0.27
N GLY A 108 -18.48 17.37 -1.60
CA GLY A 108 -18.59 18.58 -2.41
C GLY A 108 -17.39 19.48 -2.27
N ARG A 109 -16.20 18.93 -2.02
CA ARG A 109 -14.94 19.67 -1.85
C ARG A 109 -13.80 19.02 -2.61
N THR A 110 -12.76 19.80 -2.82
CA THR A 110 -11.50 19.36 -3.42
C THR A 110 -10.48 19.04 -2.33
N ILE A 111 -9.93 17.85 -2.40
CA ILE A 111 -8.82 17.40 -1.56
C ILE A 111 -7.53 17.62 -2.35
N ARG A 112 -6.50 18.20 -1.74
CA ARG A 112 -5.17 18.37 -2.31
C ARG A 112 -4.13 17.70 -1.42
N GLN A 113 -3.41 16.71 -1.96
CA GLN A 113 -2.47 15.86 -1.24
C GLN A 113 -1.09 16.06 -1.82
N ILE A 114 -0.10 16.32 -0.96
CA ILE A 114 1.27 16.58 -1.37
C ILE A 114 2.09 15.30 -1.25
N VAL A 115 2.76 14.92 -2.34
CA VAL A 115 3.58 13.71 -2.44
C VAL A 115 4.98 14.05 -2.91
N TYR A 116 5.95 13.24 -2.51
CA TYR A 116 7.36 13.41 -2.84
C TYR A 116 7.86 12.16 -3.60
N PRO A 117 7.88 12.22 -4.94
CA PRO A 117 8.47 11.18 -5.78
C PRO A 117 9.95 10.93 -5.42
N THR A 118 10.37 9.67 -5.37
CA THR A 118 11.78 9.28 -5.15
C THR A 118 12.52 8.88 -6.44
N LEU A 119 11.84 8.90 -7.59
CA LEU A 119 12.39 8.57 -8.91
C LEU A 119 11.91 9.60 -9.95
N SER A 120 12.81 9.95 -10.87
CA SER A 120 12.47 10.85 -11.99
C SER A 120 11.94 10.06 -13.19
N GLY A 121 11.06 10.67 -13.97
CA GLY A 121 10.52 10.06 -15.17
C GLY A 121 9.37 10.87 -15.77
N ASN A 122 8.73 10.30 -16.79
CA ASN A 122 7.60 10.89 -17.49
C ASN A 122 6.39 9.94 -17.49
N ASP A 123 5.34 10.28 -18.24
CA ASP A 123 4.12 9.46 -18.40
C ASP A 123 3.54 9.00 -17.05
N VAL A 124 3.21 9.96 -16.20
CA VAL A 124 2.75 9.71 -14.84
C VAL A 124 1.43 8.96 -14.85
N ARG A 125 1.28 7.98 -13.96
CA ARG A 125 -0.03 7.44 -13.56
C ARG A 125 -0.23 7.64 -12.08
N VAL A 126 -1.46 8.00 -11.70
CA VAL A 126 -1.88 8.16 -10.32
C VAL A 126 -2.87 7.06 -9.96
N ARG A 127 -2.60 6.33 -8.88
CA ARG A 127 -3.43 5.23 -8.40
C ARG A 127 -4.29 5.69 -7.23
N PHE A 128 -5.59 5.50 -7.39
CA PHE A 128 -6.60 5.69 -6.34
C PHE A 128 -7.19 4.33 -5.94
N SER A 129 -7.58 4.19 -4.69
CA SER A 129 -8.08 2.94 -4.12
C SER A 129 -9.32 3.17 -3.27
N ASN A 130 -10.33 2.33 -3.50
CA ASN A 130 -11.55 2.21 -2.72
C ASN A 130 -11.57 0.86 -1.97
N ALA A 131 -10.39 0.37 -1.56
CA ALA A 131 -10.18 -0.97 -0.98
C ALA A 131 -11.13 -1.29 0.19
N TYR A 132 -11.48 -0.30 1.01
CA TYR A 132 -12.37 -0.45 2.16
C TYR A 132 -13.72 0.27 1.97
N GLY A 133 -14.04 0.67 0.74
CA GLY A 133 -15.34 1.23 0.39
C GLY A 133 -16.40 0.14 0.24
N MET A 134 -17.59 0.40 0.76
CA MET A 134 -18.78 -0.45 0.54
C MET A 134 -19.69 0.08 -0.58
N GLN A 135 -19.35 1.24 -1.16
CA GLN A 135 -20.05 1.87 -2.28
C GLN A 135 -19.01 2.34 -3.31
N PRO A 136 -19.39 2.49 -4.59
CA PRO A 136 -18.51 3.05 -5.59
C PRO A 136 -18.03 4.45 -5.17
N LEU A 137 -16.72 4.70 -5.29
CA LEU A 137 -16.13 6.03 -5.13
C LEU A 137 -16.21 6.77 -6.47
N MET A 138 -16.84 7.94 -6.47
CA MET A 138 -16.87 8.85 -7.60
C MET A 138 -15.80 9.94 -7.47
N ILE A 139 -14.83 9.93 -8.37
CA ILE A 139 -13.91 11.04 -8.60
C ILE A 139 -14.47 11.83 -9.78
N GLU A 140 -14.92 13.05 -9.52
CA GLU A 140 -15.56 13.89 -10.54
C GLU A 140 -14.53 14.54 -11.44
N ARG A 141 -13.44 15.02 -10.83
CA ARG A 141 -12.25 15.59 -11.48
C ARG A 141 -11.02 15.34 -10.63
N ALA A 142 -9.87 15.24 -11.29
CA ALA A 142 -8.58 15.22 -10.61
C ALA A 142 -7.51 15.91 -11.46
N SER A 143 -6.46 16.39 -10.82
CA SER A 143 -5.31 17.02 -11.48
C SER A 143 -4.00 16.71 -10.75
N LEU A 144 -2.90 16.91 -11.48
CA LEU A 144 -1.54 16.88 -10.98
C LEU A 144 -0.88 18.23 -11.25
N ALA A 145 -0.08 18.72 -10.29
CA ALA A 145 0.69 19.94 -10.44
C ALA A 145 1.98 19.88 -9.62
N LEU A 146 2.96 20.73 -9.95
CA LEU A 146 4.11 21.01 -9.08
C LEU A 146 3.62 21.78 -7.85
N SER A 147 3.94 21.27 -6.66
CA SER A 147 3.65 21.97 -5.40
C SER A 147 4.75 22.98 -5.10
N SER A 148 4.37 24.16 -4.62
CA SER A 148 5.32 25.20 -4.22
C SER A 148 5.47 25.29 -2.70
N ARG A 149 4.41 25.70 -1.99
CA ARG A 149 4.37 25.76 -0.53
C ARG A 149 2.95 25.57 -0.01
N GLY A 150 2.80 24.65 0.94
CA GLY A 150 1.50 24.33 1.50
C GLY A 150 0.55 23.84 0.42
N ALA A 151 -0.64 24.45 0.32
CA ALA A 151 -1.61 24.12 -0.72
C ALA A 151 -1.35 24.79 -2.08
N ALA A 152 -0.40 25.73 -2.16
CA ALA A 152 -0.13 26.43 -3.41
C ALA A 152 0.57 25.52 -4.42
N VAL A 153 0.21 25.68 -5.69
CA VAL A 153 0.82 24.97 -6.83
C VAL A 153 1.25 25.95 -7.90
N ASP A 154 2.16 25.54 -8.77
CA ASP A 154 2.47 26.29 -10.00
C ASP A 154 1.30 26.14 -10.99
N ALA A 155 0.62 27.26 -11.26
CA ALA A 155 -0.53 27.32 -12.16
C ALA A 155 -0.20 26.80 -13.57
N ALA A 156 1.01 27.06 -14.08
CA ALA A 156 1.41 26.62 -15.42
C ALA A 156 1.63 25.11 -15.50
N SER A 157 1.84 24.46 -14.35
CA SER A 157 2.06 23.02 -14.26
C SER A 157 0.76 22.21 -14.09
N VAL A 158 -0.39 22.84 -13.84
CA VAL A 158 -1.64 22.11 -13.61
C VAL A 158 -2.02 21.31 -14.85
N ARG A 159 -2.21 20.00 -14.68
CA ARG A 159 -2.66 19.08 -15.74
C ARG A 159 -3.80 18.21 -15.24
N PRO A 160 -4.90 18.09 -16.00
CA PRO A 160 -6.00 17.20 -15.62
C PRO A 160 -5.57 15.75 -15.72
N LEU A 161 -6.10 14.91 -14.82
CA LEU A 161 -6.04 13.46 -14.91
C LEU A 161 -7.30 12.96 -15.62
N THR A 162 -7.15 11.92 -16.44
CA THR A 162 -8.26 11.23 -17.10
C THR A 162 -8.25 9.74 -16.77
N PHE A 163 -9.37 9.08 -17.03
CA PHE A 163 -9.61 7.66 -16.78
C PHE A 163 -10.37 7.08 -17.98
N GLY A 164 -9.69 6.31 -18.83
CA GLY A 164 -10.27 5.85 -20.10
C GLY A 164 -10.68 7.02 -21.01
N GLY A 165 -9.92 8.11 -21.00
CA GLY A 165 -10.19 9.33 -21.74
C GLY A 165 -11.26 10.26 -21.13
N GLN A 166 -11.85 9.87 -19.99
CA GLN A 166 -12.87 10.68 -19.31
C GLN A 166 -12.29 11.45 -18.13
N PRO A 167 -12.79 12.65 -17.80
CA PRO A 167 -12.32 13.42 -16.64
C PRO A 167 -12.78 12.82 -15.30
N MET A 168 -13.80 11.96 -15.32
CA MET A 168 -14.39 11.33 -14.16
C MET A 168 -13.99 9.85 -14.05
N ALA A 169 -13.93 9.35 -12.82
CA ALA A 169 -13.69 7.95 -12.50
C ALA A 169 -14.73 7.41 -11.53
N ARG A 170 -15.12 6.15 -11.75
CA ARG A 170 -15.91 5.36 -10.81
C ARG A 170 -15.09 4.15 -10.37
N ILE A 171 -14.77 4.09 -9.08
CA ILE A 171 -13.99 3.00 -8.50
C ILE A 171 -14.92 2.11 -7.68
N ALA A 172 -15.10 0.86 -8.11
CA ALA A 172 -15.99 -0.10 -7.44
C ALA A 172 -15.57 -0.35 -5.96
N PRO A 173 -16.49 -0.81 -5.10
CA PRO A 173 -16.15 -1.31 -3.76
C PRO A 173 -14.99 -2.30 -3.80
N GLY A 174 -13.98 -2.13 -2.94
CA GLY A 174 -12.81 -3.01 -2.88
C GLY A 174 -11.80 -2.85 -4.03
N ALA A 175 -12.08 -2.02 -5.04
CA ALA A 175 -11.24 -1.89 -6.22
C ALA A 175 -10.22 -0.76 -6.12
N SER A 176 -9.26 -0.76 -7.04
CA SER A 176 -8.35 0.36 -7.29
C SER A 176 -8.36 0.71 -8.78
N LEU A 177 -8.02 1.96 -9.10
CA LEU A 177 -7.98 2.48 -10.45
C LEU A 177 -6.73 3.35 -10.64
N GLU A 178 -6.04 3.16 -11.76
CA GLU A 178 -4.99 4.08 -12.20
C GLU A 178 -5.55 5.06 -13.24
N SER A 179 -5.08 6.30 -13.21
CA SER A 179 -5.32 7.26 -14.29
C SER A 179 -4.72 6.78 -15.61
N ASP A 180 -5.17 7.37 -16.71
CA ASP A 180 -4.46 7.30 -17.99
C ASP A 180 -3.03 7.88 -17.83
N PRO A 181 -2.09 7.51 -18.72
CA PRO A 181 -0.77 8.13 -18.75
C PRO A 181 -0.88 9.63 -18.99
N LEU A 182 -0.26 10.43 -18.13
CA LEU A 182 -0.17 11.87 -18.26
C LEU A 182 1.27 12.28 -18.64
N PRO A 183 1.50 12.90 -19.80
CA PRO A 183 2.80 13.48 -20.14
C PRO A 183 3.16 14.62 -19.18
N PHE A 184 3.95 14.29 -18.16
CA PHE A 184 4.34 15.21 -17.10
C PHE A 184 5.72 14.83 -16.57
N ALA A 185 6.66 15.78 -16.60
CA ALA A 185 8.00 15.55 -16.10
C ALA A 185 8.04 15.54 -14.58
N VAL A 186 8.35 14.38 -14.00
CA VAL A 186 8.53 14.18 -12.57
C VAL A 186 10.02 14.17 -12.27
N ARG A 187 10.41 14.93 -11.25
CA ARG A 187 11.77 14.93 -10.70
C ARG A 187 11.73 14.40 -9.27
N ALA A 188 12.63 13.47 -8.95
CA ALA A 188 12.81 12.98 -7.61
C ALA A 188 13.02 14.15 -6.62
N GLY A 189 12.41 14.07 -5.44
CA GLY A 189 12.45 15.09 -4.39
C GLY A 189 11.61 16.35 -4.66
N THR A 190 11.11 16.56 -5.88
CA THR A 190 10.25 17.72 -6.20
C THR A 190 8.80 17.40 -5.81
N PRO A 191 8.16 18.17 -4.92
CA PRO A 191 6.82 17.85 -4.44
C PRO A 191 5.78 18.04 -5.53
N LEU A 192 4.84 17.09 -5.60
CA LEU A 192 3.67 17.14 -6.47
C LEU A 192 2.40 17.29 -5.63
N ALA A 193 1.44 18.05 -6.14
CA ALA A 193 0.10 18.12 -5.60
C ALA A 193 -0.83 17.26 -6.46
N VAL A 194 -1.48 16.28 -5.83
CA VAL A 194 -2.59 15.54 -6.42
C VAL A 194 -3.88 16.12 -5.86
N SER A 195 -4.69 16.71 -6.74
CA SER A 195 -5.99 17.28 -6.39
C SER A 195 -7.12 16.38 -6.90
N LEU A 196 -8.15 16.15 -6.09
CA LEU A 196 -9.36 15.45 -6.52
C LEU A 196 -10.61 16.10 -5.94
N PHE A 197 -11.63 16.28 -6.78
CA PHE A 197 -12.96 16.74 -6.39
C PHE A 197 -13.93 15.57 -6.34
N THR A 198 -14.74 15.52 -5.29
CA THR A 198 -15.75 14.49 -5.12
C THR A 198 -17.03 15.05 -4.49
N ARG A 199 -18.17 14.50 -4.91
CA ARG A 199 -19.49 14.76 -4.31
C ARG A 199 -19.92 13.67 -3.33
N GLU A 200 -19.01 12.76 -2.96
CA GLU A 200 -19.30 11.68 -2.01
C GLU A 200 -19.87 12.25 -0.70
N ALA A 201 -21.13 11.93 -0.41
CA ALA A 201 -21.81 12.39 0.80
C ALA A 201 -21.26 11.73 2.07
N LYS A 202 -20.71 10.51 1.94
CA LYS A 202 -20.15 9.74 3.06
C LYS A 202 -18.68 10.07 3.27
N PRO A 203 -18.19 10.10 4.52
CA PRO A 203 -16.76 10.22 4.79
C PRO A 203 -15.95 9.10 4.12
N PRO A 204 -14.66 9.37 3.81
CA PRO A 204 -13.75 8.35 3.31
C PRO A 204 -13.70 7.13 4.24
N THR A 205 -13.61 5.93 3.66
CA THR A 205 -13.35 4.68 4.40
C THR A 205 -11.99 4.09 4.10
N THR A 206 -11.33 4.55 3.03
CA THR A 206 -9.97 4.17 2.64
C THR A 206 -9.05 5.37 2.81
N TRP A 207 -8.07 5.24 3.69
CA TRP A 207 -7.09 6.28 3.97
C TRP A 207 -5.73 5.69 4.28
N HIS A 208 -4.75 6.54 4.50
CA HIS A 208 -3.56 6.19 5.26
C HIS A 208 -3.45 7.17 6.42
N LYS A 209 -3.41 6.63 7.65
CA LYS A 209 -3.68 7.41 8.86
C LYS A 209 -2.54 8.36 9.23
N ILE A 210 -1.29 7.92 9.19
CA ILE A 210 -0.14 8.73 9.64
C ILE A 210 0.74 9.06 8.44
N ALA A 211 0.25 9.93 7.54
CA ALA A 211 0.96 10.23 6.30
C ALA A 211 2.29 11.00 6.49
N GLN A 212 2.48 11.59 7.68
CA GLN A 212 3.58 12.51 7.99
C GLN A 212 3.72 13.66 6.97
N GLN A 213 2.61 13.97 6.30
CA GLN A 213 2.46 15.01 5.31
C GLN A 213 1.14 15.73 5.53
N THR A 214 1.14 17.03 5.30
CA THR A 214 -0.07 17.85 5.36
C THR A 214 -0.81 17.76 4.03
N ALA A 215 -2.07 17.35 4.10
CA ALA A 215 -3.04 17.47 3.02
C ALA A 215 -4.00 18.62 3.32
N PHE A 216 -4.70 19.06 2.28
CA PHE A 216 -5.53 20.25 2.33
C PHE A 216 -6.92 19.98 1.75
N LEU A 217 -7.91 20.69 2.28
CA LEU A 217 -9.29 20.61 1.84
C LEU A 217 -9.78 22.01 1.48
N SER A 218 -10.46 22.12 0.34
CA SER A 218 -10.98 23.37 -0.16
C SER A 218 -12.21 23.89 0.61
N GLY A 219 -12.62 25.12 0.30
CA GLY A 219 -14.01 25.54 0.46
C GLY A 219 -14.97 24.62 -0.33
N ALA A 220 -16.29 24.82 -0.16
CA ALA A 220 -17.28 24.07 -0.92
C ALA A 220 -17.16 24.36 -2.42
N GLY A 221 -17.04 23.31 -3.23
CA GLY A 221 -16.92 23.39 -4.68
C GLY A 221 -15.70 22.67 -5.25
N ASP A 222 -15.61 22.76 -6.57
CA ASP A 222 -14.51 22.25 -7.37
C ASP A 222 -13.41 23.32 -7.50
N PHE A 223 -12.27 23.04 -6.90
CA PHE A 223 -11.07 23.88 -6.88
C PHE A 223 -9.86 23.11 -7.44
N VAL A 224 -10.09 22.03 -8.19
CA VAL A 224 -9.03 21.11 -8.67
C VAL A 224 -7.89 21.85 -9.37
N ASP A 225 -8.23 22.87 -10.18
CA ASP A 225 -7.25 23.65 -10.94
C ASP A 225 -6.82 24.95 -10.26
N THR A 226 -7.35 25.24 -9.06
CA THR A 226 -7.06 26.50 -8.35
C THR A 226 -5.65 26.48 -7.77
N ALA A 227 -4.82 27.43 -8.20
CA ALA A 227 -3.41 27.48 -7.80
C ALA A 227 -3.20 28.04 -6.38
N GLN A 228 -4.07 28.94 -5.95
CA GLN A 228 -3.91 29.71 -4.72
C GLN A 228 -4.18 28.85 -3.47
N ALA A 229 -3.29 28.95 -2.48
CA ALA A 229 -3.45 28.23 -1.21
C ALA A 229 -4.69 28.68 -0.41
N SER A 230 -5.17 29.92 -0.60
CA SER A 230 -6.34 30.47 0.10
C SER A 230 -7.63 29.71 -0.21
N ALA A 231 -7.71 29.01 -1.35
CA ALA A 231 -8.83 28.14 -1.67
C ALA A 231 -8.92 26.90 -0.76
N TYR A 232 -7.85 26.60 -0.02
CA TYR A 232 -7.65 25.39 0.78
C TYR A 232 -7.42 25.72 2.27
N PRO A 233 -8.45 26.21 2.99
CA PRO A 233 -8.28 26.71 4.36
C PRO A 233 -8.06 25.60 5.40
N THR A 234 -8.49 24.37 5.12
CA THR A 234 -8.45 23.27 6.09
C THR A 234 -7.25 22.35 5.85
N ARG A 235 -6.57 21.96 6.93
CA ARG A 235 -5.40 21.07 6.92
C ARG A 235 -5.69 19.80 7.70
N PHE A 236 -5.12 18.69 7.25
CA PHE A 236 -5.15 17.40 7.94
C PHE A 236 -3.90 16.59 7.56
N THR A 237 -3.64 15.47 8.25
CA THR A 237 -2.37 14.72 8.14
C THR A 237 -2.56 13.26 7.70
N ASN A 238 -3.68 12.97 7.04
CA ASN A 238 -3.98 11.68 6.45
C ASN A 238 -3.83 11.76 4.92
N THR A 239 -3.64 10.63 4.26
CA THR A 239 -3.86 10.50 2.81
C THR A 239 -5.23 9.85 2.57
N LEU A 240 -6.04 10.35 1.65
CA LEU A 240 -7.38 9.86 1.33
C LEU A 240 -7.40 9.29 -0.09
N TRP A 241 -7.75 8.01 -0.21
CA TRP A 241 -7.87 7.23 -1.46
C TRP A 241 -6.63 7.17 -2.38
N LEU A 242 -5.66 8.06 -2.27
CA LEU A 242 -4.44 8.08 -3.07
C LEU A 242 -3.45 7.03 -2.54
N THR A 243 -3.00 6.11 -3.39
CA THR A 243 -2.13 4.98 -2.97
C THR A 243 -0.88 4.77 -3.81
N GLY A 244 -0.70 5.51 -4.92
CA GLY A 244 0.52 5.39 -5.69
C GLY A 244 0.67 6.43 -6.80
N LEU A 245 1.91 6.76 -7.12
CA LEU A 245 2.33 7.41 -8.35
C LEU A 245 3.39 6.55 -9.01
N SER A 246 3.34 6.43 -10.33
CA SER A 246 4.34 5.71 -11.12
C SER A 246 4.68 6.46 -12.40
N VAL A 247 5.90 6.24 -12.89
CA VAL A 247 6.45 6.91 -14.08
C VAL A 247 7.11 5.90 -15.01
N VAL A 248 7.30 6.30 -16.25
CA VAL A 248 8.26 5.66 -17.17
C VAL A 248 9.59 6.39 -16.99
N PRO A 249 10.63 5.71 -16.46
CA PRO A 249 11.94 6.33 -16.27
C PRO A 249 12.70 6.47 -17.60
N GLU A 250 13.66 7.39 -17.67
CA GLU A 250 14.50 7.59 -18.86
C GLU A 250 15.48 6.42 -19.10
N VAL A 251 15.93 5.79 -18.02
CA VAL A 251 16.77 4.59 -18.02
C VAL A 251 16.07 3.47 -17.25
N PRO A 252 16.37 2.17 -17.52
CA PRO A 252 15.83 1.08 -16.72
C PRO A 252 16.03 1.32 -15.23
N ALA A 253 14.95 1.21 -14.46
CA ALA A 253 14.93 1.47 -13.03
C ALA A 253 14.10 0.40 -12.29
N GLN A 254 14.20 0.39 -10.96
CA GLN A 254 13.47 -0.54 -10.11
C GLN A 254 13.05 0.14 -8.79
N ALA A 255 12.09 -0.48 -8.09
CA ALA A 255 11.62 -0.02 -6.79
C ALA A 255 12.09 -0.94 -5.66
N VAL A 256 12.51 -0.30 -4.57
CA VAL A 256 12.68 -0.89 -3.24
C VAL A 256 11.47 -0.51 -2.40
N VAL A 257 10.76 -1.49 -1.86
CA VAL A 257 9.64 -1.26 -0.94
C VAL A 257 10.12 -1.40 0.50
N ALA A 258 9.97 -0.35 1.29
CA ALA A 258 10.04 -0.42 2.74
C ALA A 258 8.63 -0.69 3.27
N ILE A 259 8.42 -1.81 3.97
CA ILE A 259 7.11 -2.19 4.50
C ILE A 259 7.20 -2.58 5.97
N GLY A 260 6.24 -2.12 6.77
CA GLY A 260 6.38 -2.26 8.22
C GLY A 260 5.32 -1.62 9.08
N ASP A 261 5.70 -1.37 10.34
CA ASP A 261 4.89 -0.70 11.36
C ASP A 261 5.15 0.82 11.42
N SER A 262 4.91 1.44 12.58
CA SER A 262 5.07 2.88 12.84
C SER A 262 6.49 3.38 12.66
N ILE A 263 7.50 2.53 12.84
CA ILE A 263 8.89 2.90 12.65
C ILE A 263 9.16 3.06 11.14
N THR A 264 8.59 2.19 10.29
CA THR A 264 8.67 2.36 8.83
C THR A 264 7.77 3.49 8.33
N ASP A 265 6.56 3.60 8.87
CA ASP A 265 5.61 4.67 8.56
C ASP A 265 6.21 6.06 8.87
N GLY A 266 7.04 6.10 9.91
CA GLY A 266 7.83 7.26 10.28
C GLY A 266 7.22 8.09 11.41
N MET A 267 6.45 7.45 12.29
CA MET A 267 5.89 8.06 13.50
C MET A 267 6.97 8.82 14.28
N ARG A 268 6.65 9.99 14.83
CA ARG A 268 7.60 10.93 15.49
C ARG A 268 8.66 11.60 14.61
N SER A 269 8.75 11.28 13.31
CA SER A 269 9.49 12.14 12.38
C SER A 269 8.86 13.55 12.35
N THR A 270 9.69 14.58 12.15
CA THR A 270 9.21 15.95 11.95
C THR A 270 8.24 16.02 10.75
N LEU A 271 7.02 16.49 11.02
CA LEU A 271 5.95 16.63 10.02
C LEU A 271 6.42 17.42 8.80
N ASN A 272 6.09 16.94 7.60
CA ASN A 272 6.47 17.50 6.30
C ASN A 272 7.98 17.51 5.98
N ALA A 273 8.86 17.08 6.89
CA ALA A 273 10.31 17.19 6.70
C ALA A 273 10.92 16.05 5.86
N ASN A 274 10.15 14.98 5.58
CA ASN A 274 10.63 13.77 4.89
C ASN A 274 11.91 13.19 5.52
N ARG A 275 11.88 13.02 6.86
CA ARG A 275 13.02 12.53 7.66
C ARG A 275 12.82 11.10 8.17
N ARG A 276 11.88 10.37 7.59
CA ARG A 276 11.65 8.95 7.86
C ARG A 276 12.78 8.14 7.22
N TRP A 277 13.14 6.98 7.77
CA TRP A 277 14.28 6.23 7.25
C TRP A 277 14.17 5.88 5.75
N PRO A 278 12.98 5.60 5.15
CA PRO A 278 12.89 5.37 3.71
C PRO A 278 13.17 6.63 2.89
N ASP A 279 12.78 7.82 3.37
CA ASP A 279 13.08 9.10 2.72
C ASP A 279 14.58 9.40 2.75
N VAL A 280 15.23 9.12 3.89
CA VAL A 280 16.69 9.29 4.02
C VAL A 280 17.42 8.30 3.12
N LEU A 281 16.97 7.04 3.05
CA LEU A 281 17.52 6.03 2.14
C LEU A 281 17.43 6.48 0.67
N ALA A 282 16.30 7.03 0.24
CA ALA A 282 16.13 7.57 -1.11
C ALA A 282 17.19 8.64 -1.44
N ARG A 283 17.42 9.59 -0.51
CA ARG A 283 18.46 10.62 -0.67
C ARG A 283 19.87 10.05 -0.66
N ARG A 284 20.15 9.02 0.15
CA ARG A 284 21.45 8.33 0.15
C ARG A 284 21.72 7.64 -1.19
N LEU A 285 20.72 6.97 -1.76
CA LEU A 285 20.82 6.35 -3.09
C LEU A 285 21.10 7.40 -4.17
N GLU A 286 20.35 8.51 -4.17
CA GLU A 286 20.57 9.61 -5.11
C GLU A 286 21.98 10.21 -4.98
N SER A 287 22.44 10.45 -3.74
CA SER A 287 23.78 10.98 -3.45
C SER A 287 24.89 10.02 -3.87
N ALA A 288 24.62 8.71 -3.88
CA ALA A 288 25.50 7.67 -4.40
C ALA A 288 25.39 7.48 -5.92
N GLY A 289 24.67 8.35 -6.64
CA GLY A 289 24.48 8.28 -8.08
C GLY A 289 23.47 7.23 -8.56
N ARG A 290 22.75 6.57 -7.65
CA ARG A 290 21.71 5.56 -7.96
C ARG A 290 20.37 6.22 -8.22
N ARG A 291 20.27 6.88 -9.37
CA ARG A 291 19.06 7.54 -9.88
C ARG A 291 18.07 6.60 -10.57
N ASP A 292 18.40 5.31 -10.59
CA ASP A 292 17.63 4.20 -11.16
C ASP A 292 16.87 3.40 -10.08
N ILE A 293 16.83 3.90 -8.85
CA ILE A 293 16.21 3.22 -7.71
C ILE A 293 15.19 4.12 -7.05
N SER A 294 13.93 3.68 -7.06
CA SER A 294 12.86 4.27 -6.25
C SER A 294 12.81 3.63 -4.87
N VAL A 295 12.44 4.41 -3.86
CA VAL A 295 12.09 3.90 -2.52
C VAL A 295 10.63 4.23 -2.23
N LEU A 296 9.85 3.22 -1.89
CA LEU A 296 8.43 3.32 -1.57
C LEU A 296 8.20 3.00 -0.09
N ASN A 297 7.44 3.84 0.62
CA ASN A 297 7.11 3.63 2.02
C ASN A 297 5.68 3.09 2.19
N LEU A 298 5.58 1.85 2.66
CA LEU A 298 4.33 1.11 2.88
C LEU A 298 4.17 0.72 4.36
N GLY A 299 4.82 1.49 5.25
CA GLY A 299 4.60 1.40 6.69
C GLY A 299 3.17 1.72 7.07
N ILE A 300 2.71 1.13 8.17
CA ILE A 300 1.45 1.47 8.81
C ILE A 300 1.67 1.54 10.31
N SER A 301 1.40 2.71 10.90
CA SER A 301 1.54 2.89 12.34
C SER A 301 0.67 1.93 13.16
N GLY A 302 1.30 1.21 14.09
CA GLY A 302 0.68 0.18 14.92
C GLY A 302 0.48 -1.17 14.23
N ASN A 303 0.87 -1.33 12.95
CA ASN A 303 0.63 -2.57 12.24
C ASN A 303 1.35 -3.76 12.88
N ARG A 304 0.73 -4.93 12.75
CA ARG A 304 1.25 -6.20 13.26
C ARG A 304 1.55 -7.13 12.09
N LEU A 305 2.47 -8.05 12.31
CA LEU A 305 2.78 -9.12 11.37
C LEU A 305 1.60 -10.08 11.24
N LEU A 306 0.98 -10.47 12.36
CA LEU A 306 0.10 -11.64 12.42
C LEU A 306 -1.39 -11.34 12.67
N HIS A 307 -1.75 -10.14 13.13
CA HIS A 307 -3.10 -9.83 13.59
C HIS A 307 -3.63 -8.48 13.07
N ASP A 308 -4.86 -8.49 12.55
CA ASP A 308 -5.54 -7.30 12.08
C ASP A 308 -5.88 -6.36 13.25
N SER A 309 -6.05 -5.07 12.99
CA SER A 309 -6.56 -4.09 13.96
C SER A 309 -7.54 -3.15 13.29
N ALA A 310 -8.62 -2.82 13.98
CA ALA A 310 -9.58 -1.80 13.55
C ALA A 310 -8.95 -0.41 13.40
N CYS A 311 -7.81 -0.17 14.06
CA CYS A 311 -7.09 1.12 14.04
C CYS A 311 -5.79 1.06 13.24
N TYR A 312 -5.15 -0.11 13.18
CA TYR A 312 -3.80 -0.28 12.65
C TYR A 312 -3.74 -1.15 11.38
N GLY A 313 -4.90 -1.37 10.76
CA GLY A 313 -5.04 -2.01 9.46
C GLY A 313 -4.93 -3.53 9.49
N GLU A 314 -5.00 -4.11 8.29
CA GLU A 314 -4.79 -5.55 8.07
C GLU A 314 -3.36 -5.94 8.45
N ARG A 315 -3.19 -7.13 9.01
CA ARG A 315 -1.88 -7.72 9.32
C ARG A 315 -0.98 -7.78 8.10
N LEU A 316 0.32 -7.64 8.33
CA LEU A 316 1.29 -7.54 7.25
C LEU A 316 1.23 -8.74 6.31
N VAL A 317 1.09 -9.97 6.83
CA VAL A 317 1.03 -11.18 5.99
C VAL A 317 -0.15 -11.15 4.99
N ALA A 318 -1.28 -10.53 5.34
CA ALA A 318 -2.44 -10.45 4.47
C ALA A 318 -2.27 -9.36 3.38
N ARG A 319 -1.71 -8.20 3.75
CA ARG A 319 -1.52 -7.08 2.82
C ARG A 319 -0.24 -7.13 2.00
N PHE A 320 0.71 -8.03 2.32
CA PHE A 320 2.05 -8.05 1.72
C PHE A 320 2.04 -8.09 0.19
N ARG A 321 1.16 -8.90 -0.40
CA ARG A 321 1.06 -9.01 -1.86
C ARG A 321 0.63 -7.67 -2.48
N ARG A 322 -0.48 -7.09 -1.99
CA ARG A 322 -1.05 -5.84 -2.48
C ARG A 322 -0.09 -4.67 -2.28
N ASP A 323 0.46 -4.55 -1.08
CA ASP A 323 1.21 -3.37 -0.68
C ASP A 323 2.66 -3.42 -1.16
N ALA A 324 3.30 -4.60 -1.22
CA ALA A 324 4.69 -4.72 -1.65
C ALA A 324 4.85 -5.34 -3.05
N LEU A 325 4.35 -6.56 -3.27
CA LEU A 325 4.70 -7.36 -4.45
C LEU A 325 4.00 -6.91 -5.74
N GLU A 326 2.94 -6.12 -5.63
CA GLU A 326 2.19 -5.56 -6.76
C GLU A 326 2.56 -4.10 -7.05
N GLN A 327 3.59 -3.55 -6.39
CA GLN A 327 4.10 -2.21 -6.74
C GLN A 327 4.85 -2.23 -8.09
N PRO A 328 4.62 -1.24 -8.98
CA PRO A 328 5.29 -1.22 -10.27
C PRO A 328 6.82 -1.18 -10.13
N GLY A 329 7.49 -2.10 -10.80
CA GLY A 329 8.96 -2.18 -10.82
C GLY A 329 9.60 -2.71 -9.52
N VAL A 330 8.84 -3.26 -8.57
CA VAL A 330 9.42 -3.81 -7.32
C VAL A 330 10.40 -4.95 -7.60
N ARG A 331 11.58 -4.86 -7.00
CA ARG A 331 12.62 -5.90 -7.05
C ARG A 331 13.16 -6.31 -5.70
N THR A 332 13.06 -5.42 -4.72
CA THR A 332 13.50 -5.67 -3.34
C THR A 332 12.45 -5.16 -2.35
N VAL A 333 12.19 -5.91 -1.30
CA VAL A 333 11.37 -5.50 -0.16
C VAL A 333 12.22 -5.55 1.11
N VAL A 334 12.18 -4.48 1.90
CA VAL A 334 12.76 -4.40 3.24
C VAL A 334 11.62 -4.47 4.25
N VAL A 335 11.63 -5.51 5.10
CA VAL A 335 10.59 -5.74 6.11
C VAL A 335 11.08 -5.35 7.50
N GLN A 336 10.40 -4.37 8.10
CA GLN A 336 10.61 -3.96 9.50
C GLN A 336 9.26 -3.96 10.23
N ILE A 337 9.03 -4.98 11.07
CA ILE A 337 7.75 -5.21 11.74
C ILE A 337 8.02 -5.95 13.06
N GLY A 338 7.03 -6.07 13.93
CA GLY A 338 7.01 -7.07 15.02
C GLY A 338 6.98 -6.49 16.42
N ILE A 339 7.34 -5.21 16.62
CA ILE A 339 7.29 -4.60 17.97
C ILE A 339 5.86 -4.58 18.53
N ASN A 340 4.86 -4.41 17.67
CA ASN A 340 3.45 -4.40 18.06
C ASN A 340 2.91 -5.81 18.34
N ASP A 341 3.39 -6.83 17.62
CA ASP A 341 3.06 -8.24 17.89
C ASP A 341 3.55 -8.65 19.28
N ILE A 342 4.73 -8.18 19.68
CA ILE A 342 5.30 -8.40 21.03
C ILE A 342 4.49 -7.66 22.11
N ASN A 343 3.95 -6.47 21.80
CA ASN A 343 3.39 -5.57 22.81
C ASN A 343 1.88 -5.73 23.03
N PHE A 344 1.08 -5.77 21.97
CA PHE A 344 -0.38 -5.58 22.07
C PHE A 344 -1.11 -6.73 22.78
N GLY A 345 -0.52 -7.94 22.76
CA GLY A 345 -1.03 -9.08 23.55
C GLY A 345 -1.05 -8.86 25.06
N TYR A 346 -0.25 -7.90 25.57
CA TYR A 346 -0.12 -7.59 26.99
C TYR A 346 -0.87 -6.33 27.41
N VAL A 347 -1.48 -5.60 26.46
CA VAL A 347 -2.34 -4.46 26.79
C VAL A 347 -3.66 -5.01 27.35
N PRO A 348 -4.12 -4.59 28.54
CA PRO A 348 -5.41 -5.03 29.06
C PRO A 348 -6.57 -4.60 28.14
N PRO A 349 -7.55 -5.48 27.87
CA PRO A 349 -8.73 -5.09 27.11
C PRO A 349 -9.43 -3.89 27.77
N HIS A 350 -9.96 -2.98 26.96
CA HIS A 350 -10.68 -1.84 27.48
C HIS A 350 -11.96 -1.53 26.70
N GLY A 351 -12.89 -0.83 27.34
CA GLY A 351 -14.13 -0.40 26.70
C GLY A 351 -13.91 0.62 25.58
N GLY A 352 -14.87 0.72 24.66
CA GLY A 352 -14.82 1.65 23.54
C GLY A 352 -14.18 1.04 22.28
N LEU A 353 -13.48 1.87 21.50
CA LEU A 353 -12.68 1.37 20.39
C LEU A 353 -11.35 0.84 20.94
N ASP A 354 -11.28 -0.47 21.13
CA ASP A 354 -10.03 -1.16 21.47
C ASP A 354 -9.23 -1.42 20.19
N CYS A 355 -8.08 -0.77 20.08
CA CYS A 355 -7.21 -0.84 18.92
C CYS A 355 -6.24 -2.03 18.96
N ASP A 356 -6.08 -2.65 20.12
CA ASP A 356 -5.06 -3.66 20.39
C ASP A 356 -5.62 -5.09 20.30
N VAL A 357 -6.96 -5.23 20.22
CA VAL A 357 -7.63 -6.49 19.88
C VAL A 357 -7.09 -7.08 18.56
N PRO A 358 -6.83 -8.40 18.50
CA PRO A 358 -6.91 -9.35 19.60
C PRO A 358 -5.69 -9.25 20.54
N HIS A 359 -5.93 -9.38 21.85
CA HIS A 359 -4.89 -9.41 22.88
C HIS A 359 -4.28 -10.82 22.98
N VAL A 360 -3.62 -11.24 21.90
CA VAL A 360 -2.94 -12.54 21.81
C VAL A 360 -1.47 -12.31 22.05
N ILE A 361 -0.91 -13.04 23.03
CA ILE A 361 0.53 -13.06 23.28
C ILE A 361 1.19 -13.84 22.14
N VAL A 362 2.04 -13.17 21.37
CA VAL A 362 2.75 -13.74 20.23
C VAL A 362 4.14 -14.22 20.67
N SER A 363 4.48 -15.48 20.37
CA SER A 363 5.79 -16.04 20.67
C SER A 363 6.81 -15.78 19.55
N ALA A 364 8.10 -15.98 19.84
CA ALA A 364 9.15 -15.91 18.81
C ALA A 364 8.92 -16.90 17.65
N PRO A 365 8.58 -18.19 17.88
CA PRO A 365 8.19 -19.11 16.82
C PRO A 365 7.05 -18.62 15.92
N ASP A 366 6.00 -18.01 16.50
CA ASP A 366 4.87 -17.47 15.72
C ASP A 366 5.32 -16.35 14.78
N MET A 367 6.14 -15.42 15.28
CA MET A 367 6.69 -14.35 14.43
C MET A 367 7.61 -14.90 13.35
N ILE A 368 8.46 -15.88 13.67
CA ILE A 368 9.34 -16.55 12.70
C ILE A 368 8.51 -17.19 11.58
N ALA A 369 7.42 -17.89 11.90
CA ALA A 369 6.51 -18.46 10.90
C ALA A 369 5.85 -17.39 10.02
N GLY A 370 5.47 -16.24 10.60
CA GLY A 370 5.01 -15.08 9.86
C GLY A 370 6.05 -14.54 8.87
N TYR A 371 7.30 -14.38 9.30
CA TYR A 371 8.42 -13.96 8.44
C TYR A 371 8.68 -14.96 7.32
N GLN A 372 8.67 -16.26 7.62
CA GLN A 372 8.82 -17.31 6.61
C GLN A 372 7.72 -17.25 5.54
N SER A 373 6.49 -16.90 5.93
CA SER A 373 5.38 -16.70 4.98
C SER A 373 5.63 -15.51 4.04
N LEU A 374 6.15 -14.40 4.55
CA LEU A 374 6.55 -13.25 3.71
C LEU A 374 7.69 -13.64 2.75
N ILE A 375 8.67 -14.39 3.24
CA ILE A 375 9.81 -14.86 2.43
C ILE A 375 9.33 -15.76 1.30
N ALA A 376 8.45 -16.72 1.59
CA ALA A 376 7.86 -17.58 0.58
C ALA A 376 7.08 -16.79 -0.48
N ALA A 377 6.27 -15.81 -0.04
CA ALA A 377 5.52 -14.95 -0.95
C ALA A 377 6.43 -14.12 -1.87
N ALA A 378 7.50 -13.51 -1.34
CA ALA A 378 8.44 -12.72 -2.13
C ALA A 378 9.19 -13.59 -3.17
N ARG A 379 9.67 -14.77 -2.74
CA ARG A 379 10.34 -15.73 -3.64
C ARG A 379 9.43 -16.21 -4.76
N SER A 380 8.14 -16.44 -4.49
CA SER A 380 7.17 -16.83 -5.52
C SER A 380 6.97 -15.78 -6.63
N ARG A 381 7.43 -14.54 -6.40
CA ARG A 381 7.38 -13.42 -7.34
C ARG A 381 8.75 -12.97 -7.85
N ASN A 382 9.82 -13.72 -7.55
CA ASN A 382 11.20 -13.35 -7.85
C ASN A 382 11.56 -11.94 -7.33
N VAL A 383 11.05 -11.61 -6.14
CA VAL A 383 11.33 -10.36 -5.43
C VAL A 383 12.25 -10.70 -4.25
N ARG A 384 13.36 -9.97 -4.13
CA ARG A 384 14.27 -10.12 -2.99
C ARG A 384 13.63 -9.61 -1.73
N ILE A 385 13.87 -10.29 -0.61
CA ILE A 385 13.35 -9.89 0.69
C ILE A 385 14.49 -9.75 1.70
N LEU A 386 14.60 -8.56 2.27
CA LEU A 386 15.56 -8.20 3.30
C LEU A 386 14.83 -8.11 4.64
N GLY A 387 15.35 -8.81 5.62
CA GLY A 387 14.87 -8.75 7.00
C GLY A 387 15.58 -7.62 7.75
N THR A 388 14.91 -7.08 8.76
CA THR A 388 15.54 -6.17 9.71
C THR A 388 15.38 -6.72 11.11
N THR A 389 16.35 -6.48 11.98
CA THR A 389 16.16 -6.71 13.42
C THR A 389 15.16 -5.70 13.96
N ILE A 390 14.28 -6.14 14.85
CA ILE A 390 13.34 -5.30 15.61
C ILE A 390 14.16 -4.34 16.50
N PRO A 391 14.03 -3.01 16.36
CA PRO A 391 14.72 -2.03 17.20
C PRO A 391 14.44 -2.20 18.70
N PRO A 392 15.30 -1.67 19.59
CA PRO A 392 15.02 -1.64 21.03
C PRO A 392 13.77 -0.80 21.35
N GLY A 393 12.94 -1.29 22.27
CA GLY A 393 11.62 -0.71 22.56
C GLY A 393 11.28 -0.53 24.04
N LYS A 394 12.30 -0.52 24.94
CA LYS A 394 12.13 -0.44 26.41
C LYS A 394 11.10 -1.47 26.93
N LEU A 395 11.23 -2.70 26.46
CA LEU A 395 10.34 -3.80 26.80
C LEU A 395 10.64 -4.36 28.20
N PRO A 396 9.64 -4.89 28.93
CA PRO A 396 9.89 -5.76 30.08
C PRO A 396 10.67 -7.02 29.70
N PRO A 397 11.34 -7.67 30.67
CA PRO A 397 12.27 -8.78 30.39
C PRO A 397 11.68 -9.91 29.56
N GLU A 398 10.43 -10.30 29.81
CA GLU A 398 9.77 -11.41 29.10
C GLU A 398 9.51 -11.08 27.62
N ARG A 399 9.18 -9.83 27.31
CA ARG A 399 8.96 -9.35 25.95
C ARG A 399 10.27 -9.08 25.23
N GLU A 400 11.27 -8.59 25.96
CA GLU A 400 12.63 -8.42 25.44
C GLU A 400 13.24 -9.76 25.02
N ALA A 401 13.01 -10.84 25.80
CA ALA A 401 13.45 -12.18 25.43
C ALA A 401 12.86 -12.65 24.08
N VAL A 402 11.60 -12.32 23.79
CA VAL A 402 10.97 -12.60 22.48
C VAL A 402 11.62 -11.78 21.36
N ARG A 403 11.84 -10.48 21.60
CA ARG A 403 12.53 -9.59 20.66
C ARG A 403 13.92 -10.12 20.32
N ASP A 404 14.69 -10.48 21.33
CA ASP A 404 16.06 -10.99 21.19
C ASP A 404 16.10 -12.32 20.45
N ALA A 405 15.22 -13.27 20.78
CA ALA A 405 15.13 -14.56 20.09
C ALA A 405 14.83 -14.38 18.58
N VAL A 406 13.90 -13.48 18.23
CA VAL A 406 13.59 -13.18 16.84
C VAL A 406 14.74 -12.46 16.15
N ASN A 407 15.36 -11.49 16.80
CA ASN A 407 16.52 -10.78 16.24
C ASN A 407 17.70 -11.72 16.00
N GLN A 408 17.95 -12.68 16.90
CA GLN A 408 18.95 -13.72 16.71
C GLN A 408 18.63 -14.58 15.49
N TRP A 409 17.38 -15.02 15.33
CA TRP A 409 16.96 -15.78 14.15
C TRP A 409 17.12 -14.98 12.85
N VAL A 410 16.70 -13.70 12.84
CA VAL A 410 16.88 -12.81 11.68
C VAL A 410 18.35 -12.75 11.28
N ARG A 411 19.25 -12.55 12.24
CA ARG A 411 20.71 -12.43 11.99
C ARG A 411 21.37 -13.71 11.48
N THR A 412 20.97 -14.87 11.99
CA THR A 412 21.77 -16.11 11.89
C THR A 412 21.16 -17.19 10.99
N SER A 413 19.86 -17.16 10.74
CA SER A 413 19.16 -18.24 10.03
C SER A 413 19.51 -18.36 8.55
N GLY A 414 19.96 -17.26 7.92
CA GLY A 414 20.10 -17.18 6.45
C GLY A 414 18.75 -17.26 5.71
N ALA A 415 17.62 -17.06 6.40
CA ALA A 415 16.29 -17.18 5.80
C ALA A 415 15.98 -16.03 4.82
N PHE A 416 16.40 -14.80 5.14
CA PHE A 416 16.28 -13.65 4.26
C PHE A 416 17.41 -13.60 3.21
N ASP A 417 17.19 -12.87 2.11
CA ASP A 417 18.24 -12.62 1.11
C ASP A 417 19.30 -11.62 1.60
N GLY A 418 19.08 -11.03 2.78
CA GLY A 418 19.98 -10.13 3.46
C GLY A 418 19.34 -9.56 4.74
N VAL A 419 20.17 -9.02 5.62
CA VAL A 419 19.75 -8.51 6.93
C VAL A 419 20.29 -7.10 7.14
N ILE A 420 19.46 -6.22 7.71
CA ILE A 420 19.86 -4.89 8.17
C ILE A 420 19.65 -4.82 9.69
N ASP A 421 20.73 -4.57 10.44
CA ASP A 421 20.71 -4.59 11.90
C ASP A 421 20.32 -3.22 12.49
N PHE A 422 19.02 -2.90 12.43
CA PHE A 422 18.48 -1.69 13.04
C PHE A 422 18.53 -1.68 14.57
N ASP A 423 18.61 -2.84 15.22
CA ASP A 423 18.84 -2.93 16.66
C ASP A 423 20.24 -2.38 17.00
N ALA A 424 21.27 -2.86 16.32
CA ALA A 424 22.63 -2.36 16.51
C ALA A 424 22.77 -0.87 16.13
N ALA A 425 22.03 -0.39 15.12
CA ALA A 425 22.06 1.00 14.69
C ALA A 425 21.47 1.96 15.73
N LEU A 426 20.55 1.49 16.58
CA LEU A 426 19.75 2.33 17.46
C LEU A 426 20.02 2.12 18.94
N ARG A 427 20.51 0.95 19.36
CA ARG A 427 20.66 0.62 20.79
C ARG A 427 21.69 1.48 21.51
N ASP A 428 21.39 1.79 22.76
CA ASP A 428 22.35 2.38 23.69
C ASP A 428 23.42 1.33 24.03
N PRO A 429 24.72 1.57 23.77
CA PRO A 429 25.77 0.61 24.12
C PRO A 429 25.88 0.35 25.63
N ALA A 430 25.45 1.29 26.48
CA ALA A 430 25.42 1.12 27.93
C ALA A 430 24.14 0.42 28.42
N GLN A 431 23.04 0.48 27.65
CA GLN A 431 21.76 -0.16 27.95
C GLN A 431 21.14 -0.77 26.69
N PRO A 432 21.63 -1.94 26.21
CA PRO A 432 21.31 -2.46 24.88
C PRO A 432 19.83 -2.76 24.60
N THR A 433 19.00 -2.87 25.64
CA THR A 433 17.53 -3.06 25.54
C THR A 433 16.77 -1.74 25.30
N ARG A 434 17.49 -0.61 25.23
CA ARG A 434 16.95 0.73 25.03
C ARG A 434 17.57 1.40 23.82
N MET A 435 16.80 2.29 23.21
CA MET A 435 17.29 3.17 22.16
C MET A 435 18.26 4.21 22.77
N LEU A 436 19.33 4.52 22.07
CA LEU A 436 20.28 5.55 22.45
C LEU A 436 19.53 6.90 22.58
N PRO A 437 19.62 7.64 23.69
CA PRO A 437 18.75 8.79 23.96
C PRO A 437 18.71 9.86 22.87
N ARG A 438 19.83 10.11 22.16
CA ARG A 438 19.89 11.08 21.05
C ARG A 438 19.13 10.62 19.79
N LEU A 439 18.89 9.32 19.67
CA LEU A 439 18.18 8.67 18.56
C LEU A 439 16.72 8.39 18.90
N ASP A 440 16.34 8.45 20.18
CA ASP A 440 14.98 8.28 20.67
C ASP A 440 14.18 9.58 20.53
N SER A 441 12.91 9.46 20.14
CA SER A 441 11.96 10.57 20.18
C SER A 441 11.55 10.99 21.60
N GLY A 442 11.91 10.16 22.60
CA GLY A 442 11.57 10.31 24.01
C GLY A 442 10.47 9.35 24.48
N ASP A 443 9.88 8.56 23.57
CA ASP A 443 8.84 7.57 23.92
C ASP A 443 9.38 6.14 24.09
N GLY A 444 10.67 5.92 23.85
CA GLY A 444 11.33 4.63 24.07
C GLY A 444 11.06 3.59 22.99
N THR A 445 10.31 3.92 21.94
CA THR A 445 9.96 3.01 20.83
C THR A 445 10.28 3.61 19.47
N HIS A 446 9.91 4.88 19.25
CA HIS A 446 10.04 5.53 17.95
C HIS A 446 11.34 6.32 17.86
N PRO A 447 12.09 6.17 16.77
CA PRO A 447 13.23 7.02 16.48
C PRO A 447 12.84 8.51 16.35
N SER A 448 13.74 9.39 16.76
CA SER A 448 13.75 10.80 16.36
C SER A 448 14.21 10.92 14.91
N ASP A 449 14.20 12.14 14.34
CA ASP A 449 14.81 12.39 13.03
C ASP A 449 16.27 11.90 12.94
N ALA A 450 17.05 12.02 14.02
CA ALA A 450 18.42 11.52 14.07
C ALA A 450 18.48 9.99 14.12
N GLY A 451 17.54 9.35 14.82
CA GLY A 451 17.40 7.90 14.82
C GLY A 451 17.01 7.34 13.45
N TYR A 452 16.06 7.97 12.75
CA TYR A 452 15.71 7.59 11.39
C TYR A 452 16.87 7.77 10.41
N ALA A 453 17.69 8.81 10.57
CA ALA A 453 18.92 8.96 9.81
C ALA A 453 19.91 7.81 10.09
N ALA A 454 20.12 7.46 11.37
CA ALA A 454 20.98 6.34 11.76
C ALA A 454 20.50 5.00 11.19
N MET A 455 19.18 4.74 11.19
CA MET A 455 18.61 3.57 10.53
C MET A 455 18.93 3.56 9.04
N ALA A 456 18.69 4.68 8.34
CA ALA A 456 18.99 4.75 6.92
C ALA A 456 20.47 4.55 6.64
N ASP A 457 21.37 5.09 7.46
CA ASP A 457 22.82 4.92 7.34
C ASP A 457 23.27 3.47 7.51
N ALA A 458 22.59 2.71 8.38
CA ALA A 458 22.85 1.29 8.57
C ALA A 458 22.46 0.42 7.37
N VAL A 459 21.66 0.91 6.42
CA VAL A 459 21.32 0.17 5.19
C VAL A 459 22.53 0.15 4.26
N PRO A 460 23.15 -1.02 3.99
CA PRO A 460 24.23 -1.11 3.02
C PRO A 460 23.63 -0.97 1.62
N LEU A 461 24.00 0.08 0.87
CA LEU A 461 23.39 0.31 -0.44
C LEU A 461 23.52 -0.90 -1.38
N PRO A 462 24.68 -1.59 -1.53
CA PRO A 462 24.78 -2.77 -2.39
C PRO A 462 23.75 -3.86 -2.05
N LEU A 463 23.33 -3.96 -0.79
CA LEU A 463 22.37 -4.97 -0.34
C LEU A 463 20.99 -4.76 -0.98
N VAL A 464 20.52 -3.51 -1.07
CA VAL A 464 19.20 -3.19 -1.65
C VAL A 464 19.19 -3.22 -3.18
N LEU A 465 20.37 -3.22 -3.81
CA LEU A 465 20.58 -3.07 -5.25
C LEU A 465 20.73 -4.40 -6.01
N GLY A 466 21.09 -5.49 -5.33
CA GLY A 466 21.34 -6.79 -5.98
C GLY A 466 20.17 -7.27 -6.85
N GLY A 467 20.51 -7.88 -8.00
CA GLY A 467 19.56 -8.34 -9.01
C GLY A 467 18.64 -9.45 -8.52
N ALA A 468 17.48 -9.60 -9.16
CA ALA A 468 16.54 -10.68 -8.87
C ALA A 468 17.22 -12.06 -8.99
N LYS A 469 16.84 -13.01 -8.13
CA LYS A 469 17.26 -14.41 -8.23
C LYS A 469 16.57 -15.10 -9.39
#